data_AF-I3I908-F1
#
_entry.id   AF-I3I908-F1
#
_cell.length_a   1.000
_cell.length_b   1.000
_cell.length_c   1.000
_cell.angle_alpha   90.00
_cell.angle_beta   90.00
_cell.angle_gamma   90.00
#
_symmetry.space_group_name_H-M   'P 1'
#
loop_
_entity.id
_entity.type
_entity.pdbx_description
1 polymer ?
#
loop_
_entity_poly.entity_id
_entity_poly.type
_entity_poly.pdbx_seq_one_letter_code
_entity_poly.pdbx_strand_id
1 'polypeptide(L)'
;MGIQKVLIAMATLLSSFHVFATANCVPGVYSDGSTNAAILRNDLAQGSGIRYLMLDGIFGNTQSKSIPFHCQSTFIRLNSGATAPLKQVSLRRTSTTFMSAHTHLSGELIEPVGASQNTYPLIVMVHGSEQDPAIGNSKAMLLAAMGIAVFVYDKRGTGQSAGFYTQNFELLAEDAAMAMRHSRSLVTGYIKRAGFWGESQGGWVAPLAATLTPVDFIVVSYGLIASPIEEDLDQMLLEAQQQQLSEHQLKHIRRLSKITAKILLSNFNVGFVELESLRKELKLQPWINSINGEYSGAMFRMSDKDLRRIGHAYFDNLELIWNYESMSVLKKLQVPILWIVAEKDREAPIERTLQSLRTLKKINSTLHVYIFPDTDHGMYEYKEQPDGSRTNIRVANGYFRLIAEWINEKEQPYSGNGFVIDSVNRF
;
A
#
# COMPACT_ATOMS: atom_id res chain seq x y z
N MET A 1 -44.49 -83.54 -14.89
CA MET A 1 -44.45 -82.24 -15.62
C MET A 1 -44.25 -81.18 -14.54
N GLY A 2 -43.09 -80.59 -14.30
CA GLY A 2 -42.08 -80.07 -15.22
C GLY A 2 -42.19 -78.53 -15.23
N ILE A 3 -41.07 -77.84 -14.95
CA ILE A 3 -40.80 -76.38 -15.05
C ILE A 3 -41.00 -75.62 -13.70
N GLN A 4 -39.99 -75.30 -12.89
CA GLN A 4 -38.75 -74.46 -12.99
C GLN A 4 -38.93 -72.97 -12.58
N LYS A 5 -38.16 -72.62 -11.51
CA LYS A 5 -37.36 -71.40 -11.24
C LYS A 5 -38.12 -70.07 -11.05
N VAL A 6 -37.77 -69.20 -10.09
CA VAL A 6 -36.50 -68.46 -9.99
C VAL A 6 -36.25 -68.00 -8.53
N LEU A 7 -35.02 -68.22 -8.03
CA LEU A 7 -34.44 -67.52 -6.87
C LEU A 7 -33.82 -66.19 -7.36
N ILE A 8 -34.11 -65.09 -6.67
CA ILE A 8 -33.34 -63.82 -6.80
C ILE A 8 -32.57 -63.62 -5.50
N ALA A 9 -31.25 -63.66 -5.60
CA ALA A 9 -30.32 -63.25 -4.54
C ALA A 9 -30.15 -61.73 -4.57
N MET A 10 -30.43 -61.05 -3.47
CA MET A 10 -30.06 -59.64 -3.28
C MET A 10 -28.60 -59.57 -2.82
N ALA A 11 -27.73 -59.05 -3.69
CA ALA A 11 -26.38 -58.65 -3.32
C ALA A 11 -26.39 -57.25 -2.70
N THR A 12 -25.94 -57.15 -1.45
CA THR A 12 -25.67 -55.88 -0.77
C THR A 12 -24.36 -55.28 -1.31
N LEU A 13 -24.45 -54.23 -2.14
CA LEU A 13 -23.32 -53.36 -2.44
C LEU A 13 -23.10 -52.38 -1.27
N LEU A 14 -22.03 -52.60 -0.51
CA LEU A 14 -21.42 -51.57 0.35
C LEU A 14 -20.65 -50.60 -0.55
N SER A 15 -21.27 -49.48 -0.91
CA SER A 15 -20.57 -48.34 -1.50
C SER A 15 -19.89 -47.53 -0.40
N SER A 16 -18.57 -47.67 -0.32
CA SER A 16 -17.70 -46.80 0.49
C SER A 16 -17.73 -45.38 -0.07
N PHE A 17 -18.63 -44.53 0.43
CA PHE A 17 -18.57 -43.09 0.15
C PHE A 17 -17.30 -42.52 0.78
N HIS A 18 -16.25 -42.36 -0.02
CA HIS A 18 -15.17 -41.42 0.31
C HIS A 18 -15.74 -40.02 0.13
N VAL A 19 -16.32 -39.48 1.20
CA VAL A 19 -16.57 -38.05 1.31
C VAL A 19 -15.19 -37.40 1.37
N PHE A 20 -14.70 -36.89 0.23
CA PHE A 20 -13.65 -35.88 0.26
C PHE A 20 -14.25 -34.66 0.97
N ALA A 21 -14.07 -34.59 2.29
CA ALA A 21 -14.29 -33.36 3.01
C ALA A 21 -13.30 -32.36 2.42
N THR A 22 -13.78 -31.45 1.58
CA THR A 22 -12.99 -30.28 1.17
C THR A 22 -12.72 -29.52 2.45
N ALA A 23 -11.52 -29.65 3.00
CA ALA A 23 -11.14 -28.93 4.19
C ALA A 23 -11.26 -27.43 3.89
N ASN A 24 -12.24 -26.78 4.52
CA ASN A 24 -12.40 -25.35 4.42
C ASN A 24 -11.14 -24.68 4.96
N CYS A 25 -10.59 -23.74 4.20
CA CYS A 25 -9.45 -22.94 4.65
C CYS A 25 -9.79 -22.25 5.99
N VAL A 26 -8.84 -22.25 6.93
CA VAL A 26 -9.00 -21.58 8.22
C VAL A 26 -8.25 -20.25 8.16
N PRO A 27 -8.86 -19.13 8.59
CA PRO A 27 -8.15 -17.86 8.67
C PRO A 27 -6.95 -17.94 9.62
N GLY A 28 -5.83 -17.37 9.22
CA GLY A 28 -4.60 -17.42 9.99
C GLY A 28 -3.36 -17.09 9.15
N VAL A 29 -2.23 -17.10 9.81
CA VAL A 29 -0.90 -16.95 9.20
C VAL A 29 -0.29 -18.33 9.09
N TYR A 30 0.26 -18.67 7.93
CA TYR A 30 0.89 -19.96 7.67
C TYR A 30 2.29 -19.72 7.14
N SER A 31 3.30 -20.43 7.65
CA SER A 31 4.67 -20.30 7.18
C SER A 31 5.48 -21.59 7.37
N ASP A 32 6.54 -21.73 6.58
CA ASP A 32 7.60 -22.72 6.79
C ASP A 32 8.80 -22.16 7.60
N GLY A 33 8.69 -20.92 8.09
CA GLY A 33 9.72 -20.22 8.86
C GLY A 33 10.89 -19.70 8.03
N SER A 34 10.85 -19.81 6.69
CA SER A 34 11.96 -19.41 5.83
C SER A 34 11.50 -18.79 4.51
N THR A 35 11.00 -19.64 3.61
CA THR A 35 10.84 -19.32 2.19
C THR A 35 9.39 -19.15 1.79
N ASN A 36 8.42 -19.50 2.62
CA ASN A 36 7.02 -19.30 2.25
C ASN A 36 6.20 -18.83 3.45
N ALA A 37 5.28 -17.90 3.19
CA ALA A 37 4.23 -17.54 4.11
C ALA A 37 2.95 -17.19 3.35
N ALA A 38 1.80 -17.41 3.98
CA ALA A 38 0.50 -17.01 3.47
C ALA A 38 -0.40 -16.54 4.61
N ILE A 39 -1.16 -15.50 4.35
CA ILE A 39 -2.21 -15.00 5.23
C ILE A 39 -3.54 -15.40 4.62
N LEU A 40 -4.38 -16.05 5.40
CA LEU A 40 -5.77 -16.35 5.10
C LEU A 40 -6.64 -15.45 5.98
N ARG A 41 -7.45 -14.57 5.40
CA ARG A 41 -8.30 -13.63 6.15
C ARG A 41 -9.74 -13.70 5.65
N ASN A 42 -10.67 -13.75 6.59
CA ASN A 42 -12.09 -13.67 6.27
C ASN A 42 -12.47 -12.18 6.22
N ASP A 43 -12.63 -11.63 5.03
CA ASP A 43 -13.23 -10.31 4.83
C ASP A 43 -14.66 -10.46 4.34
N LEU A 44 -15.61 -10.19 5.23
CA LEU A 44 -17.05 -10.30 4.98
C LEU A 44 -17.56 -9.36 3.88
N ALA A 45 -16.71 -8.46 3.35
CA ALA A 45 -17.13 -7.37 2.50
C ALA A 45 -17.42 -7.78 1.04
N GLN A 46 -16.80 -8.84 0.49
CA GLN A 46 -17.00 -9.19 -0.92
C GLN A 46 -16.86 -10.69 -1.22
N GLY A 47 -17.98 -11.41 -1.14
CA GLY A 47 -18.16 -12.74 -1.73
C GLY A 47 -18.10 -13.92 -0.75
N SER A 48 -18.37 -15.10 -1.28
CA SER A 48 -18.12 -16.36 -0.57
C SER A 48 -16.62 -16.70 -0.66
N GLY A 49 -15.98 -17.08 0.44
CA GLY A 49 -14.57 -17.49 0.48
C GLY A 49 -13.65 -16.59 1.31
N ILE A 50 -12.43 -17.05 1.56
CA ILE A 50 -11.41 -16.36 2.36
C ILE A 50 -10.41 -15.72 1.40
N ARG A 51 -10.02 -14.46 1.63
CA ARG A 51 -8.94 -13.84 0.86
C ARG A 51 -7.58 -14.30 1.36
N TYR A 52 -6.62 -14.35 0.44
CA TYR A 52 -5.24 -14.70 0.77
C TYR A 52 -4.21 -13.74 0.18
N LEU A 53 -3.07 -13.64 0.86
CA LEU A 53 -1.84 -12.99 0.39
C LEU A 53 -0.65 -13.88 0.73
N MET A 54 0.17 -14.19 -0.26
CA MET A 54 1.40 -14.97 -0.12
C MET A 54 2.64 -14.08 -0.05
N LEU A 55 3.74 -14.62 0.48
CA LEU A 55 5.02 -13.93 0.62
C LEU A 55 5.66 -13.53 -0.71
N ASP A 56 5.40 -14.29 -1.77
CA ASP A 56 5.79 -13.96 -3.15
C ASP A 56 4.80 -12.98 -3.83
N GLY A 57 3.83 -12.48 -3.05
CA GLY A 57 2.87 -11.46 -3.43
C GLY A 57 1.64 -11.97 -4.17
N ILE A 58 1.51 -13.28 -4.43
CA ILE A 58 0.30 -13.84 -5.01
C ILE A 58 -0.86 -13.64 -4.04
N PHE A 59 -1.97 -13.08 -4.51
CA PHE A 59 -3.17 -12.86 -3.72
C PHE A 59 -4.42 -13.31 -4.47
N GLY A 60 -5.51 -13.52 -3.74
CA GLY A 60 -6.77 -13.92 -4.35
C GLY A 60 -7.81 -14.36 -3.33
N ASN A 61 -8.76 -15.17 -3.79
CA ASN A 61 -9.80 -15.78 -2.96
C ASN A 61 -9.66 -17.31 -3.00
N THR A 62 -9.86 -17.98 -1.85
CA THR A 62 -9.71 -19.43 -1.71
C THR A 62 -10.72 -20.26 -2.51
N GLN A 63 -11.80 -19.64 -3.02
CA GLN A 63 -12.75 -20.28 -3.93
C GLN A 63 -12.31 -20.21 -5.40
N SER A 64 -11.23 -19.48 -5.71
CA SER A 64 -10.69 -19.45 -7.07
C SER A 64 -10.21 -20.85 -7.47
N LYS A 65 -10.54 -21.25 -8.71
CA LYS A 65 -10.00 -22.48 -9.32
C LYS A 65 -8.49 -22.46 -9.47
N SER A 66 -7.87 -21.27 -9.44
CA SER A 66 -6.42 -21.06 -9.57
C SER A 66 -5.69 -20.90 -8.23
N ILE A 67 -6.30 -21.30 -7.11
CA ILE A 67 -5.64 -21.25 -5.80
C ILE A 67 -4.31 -22.04 -5.82
N PRO A 68 -3.18 -21.44 -5.39
CA PRO A 68 -1.85 -22.06 -5.51
C PRO A 68 -1.55 -23.08 -4.39
N PHE A 69 -2.53 -23.40 -3.54
CA PHE A 69 -2.36 -24.31 -2.41
C PHE A 69 -3.65 -25.08 -2.10
N HIS A 70 -3.49 -26.16 -1.36
CA HIS A 70 -4.57 -26.91 -0.73
C HIS A 70 -4.59 -26.65 0.78
N CYS A 71 -5.76 -26.34 1.31
CA CYS A 71 -5.98 -26.17 2.74
C CYS A 71 -6.15 -27.52 3.45
N GLN A 72 -5.63 -27.59 4.67
CA GLN A 72 -5.87 -28.64 5.66
C GLN A 72 -6.19 -27.95 6.99
N SER A 73 -6.61 -28.71 8.00
CA SER A 73 -7.05 -28.15 9.28
C SER A 73 -5.99 -27.32 10.02
N THR A 74 -4.70 -27.65 9.87
CA THR A 74 -3.60 -27.05 10.64
C THR A 74 -2.43 -26.55 9.77
N PHE A 75 -2.50 -26.75 8.45
CA PHE A 75 -1.45 -26.35 7.52
C PHE A 75 -2.02 -26.11 6.12
N ILE A 76 -1.25 -25.45 5.28
CA ILE A 76 -1.50 -25.39 3.83
C ILE A 76 -0.35 -26.07 3.09
N ARG A 77 -0.67 -26.73 1.99
CA ARG A 77 0.33 -27.37 1.10
C ARG A 77 0.30 -26.67 -0.25
N LEU A 78 1.41 -26.09 -0.67
CA LEU A 78 1.51 -25.46 -1.98
C LEU A 78 1.40 -26.52 -3.08
N ASN A 79 0.79 -26.15 -4.21
CA ASN A 79 0.65 -27.03 -5.36
C ASN A 79 2.00 -27.27 -6.06
N SER A 80 2.92 -26.32 -5.93
CA SER A 80 4.28 -26.37 -6.47
C SER A 80 5.25 -25.57 -5.59
N GLY A 81 6.55 -25.78 -5.74
CA GLY A 81 7.60 -24.94 -5.13
C GLY A 81 8.03 -25.31 -3.70
N ALA A 82 7.12 -25.70 -2.81
CA ALA A 82 7.47 -26.10 -1.44
C ALA A 82 7.37 -27.62 -1.23
N THR A 83 8.45 -28.24 -0.71
CA THR A 83 8.43 -29.65 -0.27
C THR A 83 7.80 -29.80 1.12
N ALA A 84 7.84 -28.77 1.96
CA ALA A 84 7.29 -28.76 3.31
C ALA A 84 5.90 -28.07 3.38
N PRO A 85 4.98 -28.56 4.23
CA PRO A 85 3.72 -27.87 4.50
C PRO A 85 3.96 -26.58 5.29
N LEU A 86 3.22 -25.51 4.97
CA LEU A 86 3.25 -24.26 5.72
C LEU A 86 2.33 -24.42 6.93
N LYS A 87 2.90 -24.37 8.13
CA LYS A 87 2.16 -24.57 9.38
C LYS A 87 1.61 -23.24 9.88
N GLN A 88 0.52 -23.30 10.62
CA GLN A 88 -0.03 -22.11 11.26
C GLN A 88 1.00 -21.48 12.23
N VAL A 89 1.25 -20.19 12.06
CA VAL A 89 2.11 -19.37 12.92
C VAL A 89 1.25 -18.76 14.02
N SER A 90 1.70 -18.88 15.26
CA SER A 90 1.08 -18.17 16.38
C SER A 90 1.59 -16.74 16.41
N LEU A 91 0.68 -15.77 16.38
CA LEU A 91 0.96 -14.35 16.60
C LEU A 91 0.18 -13.90 17.83
N ARG A 92 0.82 -13.10 18.70
CA ARG A 92 0.10 -12.44 19.78
C ARG A 92 -0.50 -11.14 19.24
N ARG A 93 -1.80 -10.97 19.42
CA ARG A 93 -2.53 -9.79 18.95
C ARG A 93 -3.14 -9.08 20.14
N THR A 94 -2.79 -7.82 20.32
CA THR A 94 -3.23 -6.99 21.43
C THR A 94 -3.99 -5.79 20.88
N SER A 95 -5.32 -5.89 20.84
CA SER A 95 -6.19 -4.76 20.53
C SER A 95 -6.08 -3.68 21.60
N THR A 96 -6.13 -2.42 21.19
CA THR A 96 -5.95 -1.29 22.09
C THR A 96 -6.62 -0.03 21.53
N THR A 97 -6.72 0.99 22.37
CA THR A 97 -7.07 2.34 21.97
C THR A 97 -6.04 3.31 22.54
N PHE A 98 -5.73 4.38 21.81
CA PHE A 98 -4.83 5.44 22.25
C PHE A 98 -5.37 6.82 21.86
N MET A 99 -4.84 7.85 22.51
CA MET A 99 -5.24 9.24 22.26
C MET A 99 -4.24 9.93 21.35
N SER A 100 -4.74 10.70 20.39
CA SER A 100 -3.96 11.62 19.56
C SER A 100 -4.81 12.83 19.20
N ALA A 101 -4.30 14.05 19.45
CA ALA A 101 -5.03 15.30 19.22
C ALA A 101 -6.51 15.24 19.69
N HIS A 102 -6.74 14.84 20.95
CA HIS A 102 -8.07 14.68 21.56
C HIS A 102 -9.01 13.67 20.88
N THR A 103 -8.48 12.80 20.01
CA THR A 103 -9.23 11.77 19.30
C THR A 103 -8.79 10.39 19.77
N HIS A 104 -9.75 9.50 20.06
CA HIS A 104 -9.46 8.10 20.34
C HIS A 104 -9.26 7.33 19.03
N LEU A 105 -8.08 6.73 18.88
CA LEU A 105 -7.73 5.89 17.75
C LEU A 105 -7.64 4.43 18.19
N SER A 106 -8.17 3.54 17.37
CA SER A 106 -8.15 2.10 17.58
C SER A 106 -6.92 1.50 16.91
N GLY A 107 -6.22 0.62 17.63
CA GLY A 107 -5.03 -0.04 17.11
C GLY A 107 -4.90 -1.49 17.55
N GLU A 108 -3.97 -2.19 16.93
CA GLU A 108 -3.61 -3.56 17.24
C GLU A 108 -2.09 -3.73 17.14
N LEU A 109 -1.49 -4.22 18.23
CA LEU A 109 -0.12 -4.69 18.22
C LEU A 109 -0.11 -6.18 17.84
N ILE A 110 0.64 -6.52 16.80
CA ILE A 110 0.83 -7.89 16.32
C ILE A 110 2.29 -8.28 16.57
N GLU A 111 2.52 -9.22 17.47
CA GLU A 111 3.85 -9.68 17.87
C GLU A 111 4.13 -11.11 17.39
N PRO A 112 5.35 -11.39 16.89
CA PRO A 112 5.78 -12.76 16.62
C PRO A 112 5.89 -13.56 17.92
N VAL A 113 5.34 -14.77 17.96
CA VAL A 113 5.54 -15.70 19.08
C VAL A 113 6.69 -16.65 18.77
N GLY A 114 7.60 -16.84 19.73
CA GLY A 114 8.68 -17.82 19.61
C GLY A 114 9.99 -17.33 18.98
N ALA A 115 10.21 -16.02 18.86
CA ALA A 115 11.52 -15.47 18.55
C ALA A 115 12.53 -15.93 19.62
N SER A 116 13.66 -16.52 19.21
CA SER A 116 14.75 -16.81 20.14
C SER A 116 15.15 -15.51 20.82
N GLN A 117 14.93 -15.43 22.14
CA GLN A 117 15.17 -14.27 23.02
C GLN A 117 14.03 -13.23 23.17
N ASN A 118 12.85 -13.39 22.56
CA ASN A 118 11.73 -12.42 22.70
C ASN A 118 12.15 -10.96 22.34
N THR A 119 13.12 -10.83 21.43
CA THR A 119 13.65 -9.55 20.94
C THR A 119 13.33 -9.44 19.45
N TYR A 120 12.71 -8.35 19.03
CA TYR A 120 12.30 -8.12 17.64
C TYR A 120 12.27 -6.62 17.32
N PRO A 121 12.39 -6.24 16.04
CA PRO A 121 12.09 -4.88 15.62
C PRO A 121 10.59 -4.58 15.75
N LEU A 122 10.25 -3.32 16.01
CA LEU A 122 8.88 -2.79 16.01
C LEU A 122 8.70 -1.89 14.79
N ILE A 123 7.55 -1.96 14.14
CA ILE A 123 7.20 -1.02 13.08
C ILE A 123 5.75 -0.55 13.20
N VAL A 124 5.52 0.75 13.05
CA VAL A 124 4.18 1.31 12.93
C VAL A 124 3.86 1.47 11.45
N MET A 125 2.77 0.86 11.00
CA MET A 125 2.27 1.01 9.65
C MET A 125 1.51 2.34 9.52
N VAL A 126 1.92 3.15 8.55
CA VAL A 126 1.31 4.44 8.19
C VAL A 126 0.72 4.27 6.79
N HIS A 127 -0.56 3.93 6.74
CA HIS A 127 -1.25 3.54 5.51
C HIS A 127 -1.60 4.76 4.61
N GLY A 128 -2.04 4.50 3.39
CA GLY A 128 -2.16 5.48 2.30
C GLY A 128 -3.40 6.39 2.42
N SER A 129 -3.80 7.02 1.33
CA SER A 129 -4.94 7.96 1.25
C SER A 129 -6.31 7.27 1.27
N GLU A 130 -6.38 5.96 1.42
CA GLU A 130 -7.65 5.22 1.54
C GLU A 130 -8.39 5.51 2.86
N GLN A 131 -9.71 5.27 2.84
CA GLN A 131 -10.58 5.31 4.02
C GLN A 131 -10.80 3.91 4.63
N ASP A 132 -10.04 2.91 4.19
CA ASP A 132 -10.16 1.55 4.69
C ASP A 132 -9.57 1.43 6.10
N PRO A 133 -10.16 0.56 6.97
CA PRO A 133 -9.53 0.20 8.24
C PRO A 133 -8.23 -0.58 8.00
N ALA A 134 -7.22 -0.32 8.84
CA ALA A 134 -5.92 -1.00 8.77
C ALA A 134 -5.82 -2.17 9.76
N ILE A 135 -6.67 -2.22 10.80
CA ILE A 135 -6.70 -3.38 11.69
C ILE A 135 -7.08 -4.64 10.89
N GLY A 136 -6.27 -5.70 11.05
CA GLY A 136 -6.40 -6.91 10.26
C GLY A 136 -5.77 -6.84 8.87
N ASN A 137 -4.94 -5.83 8.55
CA ASN A 137 -4.20 -5.75 7.29
C ASN A 137 -3.30 -6.99 7.06
N SER A 138 -3.43 -7.62 5.89
CA SER A 138 -2.68 -8.85 5.55
C SER A 138 -1.19 -8.61 5.39
N LYS A 139 -0.76 -7.44 4.93
CA LYS A 139 0.66 -7.10 4.80
C LYS A 139 1.33 -6.99 6.18
N ALA A 140 0.64 -6.38 7.14
CA ALA A 140 1.10 -6.30 8.53
C ALA A 140 1.24 -7.68 9.17
N MET A 141 0.25 -8.56 9.01
CA MET A 141 0.34 -9.95 9.48
C MET A 141 1.48 -10.73 8.81
N LEU A 142 1.75 -10.47 7.52
CA LEU A 142 2.84 -11.10 6.80
C LEU A 142 4.21 -10.67 7.36
N LEU A 143 4.44 -9.37 7.61
CA LEU A 143 5.67 -8.91 8.26
C LEU A 143 5.81 -9.46 9.69
N ALA A 144 4.69 -9.58 10.43
CA ALA A 144 4.71 -10.22 11.75
C ALA A 144 5.12 -11.70 11.70
N ALA A 145 4.66 -12.42 10.67
CA ALA A 145 5.11 -13.80 10.41
C ALA A 145 6.62 -13.88 10.13
N MET A 146 7.24 -12.78 9.69
CA MET A 146 8.67 -12.66 9.39
C MET A 146 9.49 -12.11 10.56
N GLY A 147 8.92 -12.13 11.78
CA GLY A 147 9.65 -11.82 13.02
C GLY A 147 9.68 -10.34 13.40
N ILE A 148 8.76 -9.53 12.89
CA ILE A 148 8.68 -8.09 13.16
C ILE A 148 7.41 -7.80 13.98
N ALA A 149 7.51 -7.11 15.11
CA ALA A 149 6.31 -6.60 15.75
C ALA A 149 5.73 -5.47 14.90
N VAL A 150 4.45 -5.56 14.55
CA VAL A 150 3.78 -4.55 13.73
C VAL A 150 2.64 -3.93 14.54
N PHE A 151 2.65 -2.62 14.66
CA PHE A 151 1.50 -1.87 15.16
C PHE A 151 0.73 -1.30 13.97
N VAL A 152 -0.52 -1.71 13.85
CA VAL A 152 -1.47 -1.14 12.90
C VAL A 152 -2.52 -0.35 13.67
N TYR A 153 -3.02 0.73 13.08
CA TYR A 153 -4.10 1.50 13.66
C TYR A 153 -5.03 1.98 12.55
N ASP A 154 -6.32 2.02 12.85
CA ASP A 154 -7.29 2.64 11.97
C ASP A 154 -7.04 4.16 12.01
N LYS A 155 -6.87 4.79 10.85
CA LYS A 155 -6.76 6.26 10.77
C LYS A 155 -8.01 6.92 11.37
N ARG A 156 -7.85 8.15 11.87
CA ARG A 156 -8.99 8.96 12.33
C ARG A 156 -10.13 8.96 11.32
N GLY A 157 -11.36 8.75 11.82
CA GLY A 157 -12.55 8.64 11.00
C GLY A 157 -12.68 7.37 10.15
N THR A 158 -11.79 6.39 10.27
CA THR A 158 -11.91 5.08 9.60
C THR A 158 -12.04 3.95 10.62
N GLY A 159 -12.61 2.82 10.19
CA GLY A 159 -12.70 1.62 11.02
C GLY A 159 -13.34 1.86 12.39
N GLN A 160 -12.61 1.54 13.44
CA GLN A 160 -13.01 1.72 14.83
C GLN A 160 -12.42 3.00 15.47
N SER A 161 -11.72 3.83 14.71
CA SER A 161 -11.19 5.10 15.19
C SER A 161 -12.23 6.20 15.15
N ALA A 162 -12.24 7.05 16.18
CA ALA A 162 -13.13 8.21 16.24
C ALA A 162 -12.63 9.35 15.33
N GLY A 163 -13.37 10.47 15.35
CA GLY A 163 -13.03 11.68 14.61
C GLY A 163 -13.52 11.67 13.17
N PHE A 164 -12.92 12.53 12.35
CA PHE A 164 -13.24 12.68 10.93
C PHE A 164 -12.03 12.34 10.09
N TYR A 165 -12.29 11.74 8.92
CA TYR A 165 -11.26 11.45 7.96
C TYR A 165 -10.68 12.74 7.39
N THR A 166 -9.36 12.79 7.25
CA THR A 166 -8.58 13.94 6.78
C THR A 166 -7.32 13.41 6.10
N GLN A 167 -6.72 14.25 5.26
CA GLN A 167 -5.42 14.07 4.65
C GLN A 167 -4.44 15.17 5.07
N ASN A 168 -4.71 15.86 6.19
CA ASN A 168 -3.76 16.77 6.79
C ASN A 168 -2.52 16.01 7.29
N PHE A 169 -1.39 16.19 6.60
CA PHE A 169 -0.18 15.42 6.87
C PHE A 169 0.40 15.67 8.27
N GLU A 170 0.25 16.87 8.82
CA GLU A 170 0.75 17.22 10.16
C GLU A 170 -0.05 16.47 11.24
N LEU A 171 -1.38 16.48 11.13
CA LEU A 171 -2.25 15.76 12.06
C LEU A 171 -2.06 14.24 11.96
N LEU A 172 -1.93 13.71 10.73
CA LEU A 172 -1.65 12.29 10.52
C LEU A 172 -0.26 11.89 11.04
N ALA A 173 0.73 12.80 10.99
CA ALA A 173 2.05 12.56 11.56
C ALA A 173 2.02 12.55 13.09
N GLU A 174 1.18 13.38 13.71
CA GLU A 174 0.94 13.33 15.16
C GLU A 174 0.30 11.99 15.56
N ASP A 175 -0.67 11.48 14.79
CA ASP A 175 -1.28 10.17 15.00
C ASP A 175 -0.25 9.04 14.93
N ALA A 176 0.58 9.04 13.90
CA ALA A 176 1.65 8.04 13.75
C ALA A 176 2.67 8.15 14.90
N ALA A 177 3.02 9.36 15.33
CA ALA A 177 3.93 9.56 16.45
C ALA A 177 3.34 9.04 17.78
N MET A 178 2.06 9.27 18.03
CA MET A 178 1.35 8.73 19.19
C MET A 178 1.19 7.21 19.12
N ALA A 179 0.92 6.65 17.94
CA ALA A 179 0.91 5.22 17.69
C ALA A 179 2.26 4.56 18.01
N MET A 180 3.38 5.20 17.66
CA MET A 180 4.72 4.72 18.00
C MET A 180 4.99 4.75 19.51
N ARG A 181 4.63 5.85 20.20
CA ARG A 181 4.79 5.93 21.67
C ARG A 181 3.94 4.88 22.38
N HIS A 182 2.68 4.73 21.95
CA HIS A 182 1.75 3.77 22.54
C HIS A 182 2.19 2.33 22.32
N SER A 183 2.53 1.97 21.08
CA SER A 183 2.97 0.61 20.75
C SER A 183 4.22 0.20 21.52
N ARG A 184 5.19 1.10 21.70
CA ARG A 184 6.37 0.84 22.57
C ARG A 184 5.98 0.46 24.01
N SER A 185 4.94 1.07 24.56
CA SER A 185 4.45 0.76 25.92
C SER A 185 3.68 -0.57 26.02
N LEU A 186 3.16 -1.06 24.89
CA LEU A 186 2.41 -2.32 24.81
C LEU A 186 3.28 -3.53 24.53
N VAL A 187 4.44 -3.34 23.90
CA VAL A 187 5.36 -4.44 23.57
C VAL A 187 5.71 -5.20 24.84
N THR A 188 5.54 -6.51 24.75
CA THR A 188 5.76 -7.41 25.88
C THR A 188 7.17 -8.02 25.87
N GLY A 189 7.90 -7.90 24.76
CA GLY A 189 9.30 -8.31 24.63
C GLY A 189 10.27 -7.13 24.62
N TYR A 190 11.42 -7.33 23.99
CA TYR A 190 12.44 -6.29 23.83
C TYR A 190 12.42 -5.74 22.41
N ILE A 191 12.39 -4.41 22.29
CA ILE A 191 12.43 -3.72 21.01
C ILE A 191 13.89 -3.58 20.59
N LYS A 192 14.30 -4.31 19.56
CA LYS A 192 15.66 -4.19 18.99
C LYS A 192 15.89 -2.81 18.38
N ARG A 193 14.88 -2.34 17.64
CA ARG A 193 14.80 -1.06 16.95
C ARG A 193 13.35 -0.82 16.54
N ALA A 194 12.94 0.44 16.39
CA ALA A 194 11.58 0.82 16.07
C ALA A 194 11.53 1.86 14.95
N GLY A 195 10.61 1.71 14.00
CA GLY A 195 10.50 2.61 12.86
C GLY A 195 9.09 2.76 12.31
N PHE A 196 8.97 3.53 11.24
CA PHE A 196 7.72 3.69 10.50
C PHE A 196 7.79 2.96 9.15
N TRP A 197 6.64 2.46 8.70
CA TRP A 197 6.43 2.02 7.32
C TRP A 197 5.32 2.85 6.68
N GLY A 198 5.70 3.79 5.83
CA GLY A 198 4.79 4.63 5.07
C GLY A 198 4.48 4.03 3.70
N GLU A 199 3.20 3.82 3.40
CA GLU A 199 2.70 3.40 2.08
C GLU A 199 2.02 4.58 1.38
N SER A 200 2.33 4.84 0.10
CA SER A 200 1.70 5.92 -0.68
C SER A 200 1.77 7.29 0.02
N GLN A 201 0.64 7.88 0.45
CA GLN A 201 0.56 9.08 1.31
C GLN A 201 1.47 9.00 2.55
N GLY A 202 1.72 7.79 3.06
CA GLY A 202 2.66 7.52 4.14
C GLY A 202 4.10 7.99 3.83
N GLY A 203 4.45 8.21 2.57
CA GLY A 203 5.72 8.81 2.14
C GLY A 203 5.91 10.26 2.62
N TRP A 204 4.83 11.01 2.83
CA TRP A 204 4.88 12.34 3.47
C TRP A 204 4.77 12.25 4.99
N VAL A 205 3.86 11.39 5.47
CA VAL A 205 3.48 11.30 6.89
C VAL A 205 4.55 10.63 7.74
N ALA A 206 5.11 9.49 7.31
CA ALA A 206 6.08 8.74 8.11
C ALA A 206 7.39 9.52 8.37
N PRO A 207 8.00 10.20 7.37
CA PRO A 207 9.14 11.09 7.64
C PRO A 207 8.80 12.25 8.56
N LEU A 208 7.60 12.83 8.44
CA LEU A 208 7.17 13.91 9.32
C LEU A 208 6.97 13.42 10.76
N ALA A 209 6.34 12.26 10.95
CA ALA A 209 6.15 11.64 12.26
C ALA A 209 7.48 11.33 12.95
N ALA A 210 8.51 10.94 12.19
CA ALA A 210 9.86 10.72 12.70
C ALA A 210 10.55 11.99 13.24
N THR A 211 10.05 13.19 12.91
CA THR A 211 10.50 14.44 13.54
C THR A 211 9.82 14.71 14.88
N LEU A 212 8.68 14.06 15.15
CA LEU A 212 7.86 14.27 16.35
C LEU A 212 8.13 13.21 17.42
N THR A 213 8.68 12.06 17.07
CA THR A 213 9.06 11.00 18.02
C THR A 213 10.33 10.29 17.54
N PRO A 214 11.26 9.94 18.45
CA PRO A 214 12.49 9.26 18.06
C PRO A 214 12.18 7.88 17.48
N VAL A 215 12.81 7.54 16.37
CA VAL A 215 12.77 6.23 15.70
C VAL A 215 14.18 5.87 15.20
N ASP A 216 14.40 4.60 14.90
CA ASP A 216 15.68 4.06 14.45
C ASP A 216 15.75 3.90 12.93
N PHE A 217 14.62 3.99 12.23
CA PHE A 217 14.53 3.92 10.78
C PHE A 217 13.17 4.33 10.23
N ILE A 218 13.13 4.55 8.90
CA ILE A 218 11.91 4.76 8.13
C ILE A 218 11.94 3.88 6.88
N VAL A 219 10.83 3.22 6.57
CA VAL A 219 10.60 2.56 5.28
C VAL A 219 9.49 3.32 4.56
N VAL A 220 9.73 3.74 3.32
CA VAL A 220 8.73 4.32 2.44
C VAL A 220 8.55 3.40 1.24
N SER A 221 7.31 3.09 0.89
CA SER A 221 6.98 2.19 -0.21
C SER A 221 5.99 2.86 -1.14
N TYR A 222 6.36 2.97 -2.43
CA TYR A 222 5.60 3.67 -3.49
C TYR A 222 5.03 5.01 -2.99
N GLY A 223 5.80 5.66 -2.11
CA GLY A 223 5.42 6.90 -1.47
C GLY A 223 5.97 8.08 -2.25
N LEU A 224 5.33 9.22 -2.03
CA LEU A 224 5.61 10.45 -2.77
C LEU A 224 6.62 11.34 -2.04
N ILE A 225 7.48 12.01 -2.82
CA ILE A 225 8.26 13.18 -2.37
C ILE A 225 7.66 14.46 -2.94
N ALA A 226 7.10 14.40 -4.15
CA ALA A 226 6.39 15.50 -4.80
C ALA A 226 5.32 16.08 -3.87
N SER A 227 5.01 17.37 -3.97
CA SER A 227 3.78 17.89 -3.37
C SER A 227 2.55 17.38 -4.13
N PRO A 228 1.34 17.39 -3.54
CA PRO A 228 0.12 17.02 -4.26
C PRO A 228 -0.11 17.82 -5.56
N ILE A 229 0.32 19.09 -5.62
CA ILE A 229 0.27 19.88 -6.86
C ILE A 229 1.25 19.36 -7.92
N GLU A 230 2.44 18.94 -7.49
CA GLU A 230 3.46 18.40 -8.38
C GLU A 230 3.08 17.00 -8.89
N GLU A 231 2.50 16.17 -8.03
CA GLU A 231 1.94 14.86 -8.39
C GLU A 231 0.86 14.99 -9.46
N ASP A 232 -0.13 15.87 -9.27
CA ASP A 232 -1.17 16.14 -10.26
C ASP A 232 -0.59 16.51 -11.63
N LEU A 233 0.45 17.36 -11.66
CA LEU A 233 1.14 17.70 -12.90
C LEU A 233 1.84 16.48 -13.51
N ASP A 234 2.64 15.77 -12.72
CA ASP A 234 3.47 14.68 -13.21
C ASP A 234 2.57 13.56 -13.79
N GLN A 235 1.42 13.27 -13.17
CA GLN A 235 0.40 12.37 -13.73
C GLN A 235 -0.16 12.85 -15.06
N MET A 236 -0.61 14.11 -15.15
CA MET A 236 -1.13 14.65 -16.41
C MET A 236 -0.09 14.60 -17.55
N LEU A 237 1.19 14.75 -17.22
CA LEU A 237 2.27 14.64 -18.20
C LEU A 237 2.50 13.20 -18.65
N LEU A 238 2.42 12.23 -17.73
CA LEU A 238 2.49 10.82 -18.07
C LEU A 238 1.32 10.40 -18.98
N GLU A 239 0.09 10.80 -18.65
CA GLU A 239 -1.10 10.57 -19.49
C GLU A 239 -0.92 11.16 -20.90
N ALA A 240 -0.38 12.36 -21.00
CA ALA A 240 -0.11 13.02 -22.27
C ALA A 240 0.97 12.33 -23.09
N GLN A 241 2.02 11.80 -22.43
CA GLN A 241 3.06 11.03 -23.09
C GLN A 241 2.53 9.70 -23.64
N GLN A 242 1.68 9.00 -22.89
CA GLN A 242 1.02 7.77 -23.34
C GLN A 242 0.15 8.02 -24.58
N GLN A 243 -0.46 9.19 -24.67
CA GLN A 243 -1.24 9.65 -25.83
C GLN A 243 -0.37 10.28 -26.94
N GLN A 244 0.96 10.32 -26.77
CA GLN A 244 1.91 10.89 -27.73
C GLN A 244 1.60 12.35 -28.09
N LEU A 245 1.14 13.14 -27.11
CA LEU A 245 0.83 14.55 -27.32
C LEU A 245 2.12 15.37 -27.58
N SER A 246 2.00 16.39 -28.43
CA SER A 246 3.09 17.27 -28.82
C SER A 246 3.56 18.21 -27.70
N GLU A 247 4.78 18.71 -27.81
CA GLU A 247 5.34 19.75 -26.91
C GLU A 247 4.44 20.98 -26.77
N HIS A 248 3.72 21.36 -27.83
CA HIS A 248 2.75 22.44 -27.77
C HIS A 248 1.59 22.11 -26.81
N GLN A 249 1.05 20.89 -26.87
CA GLN A 249 -0.01 20.43 -25.97
C GLN A 249 0.49 20.26 -24.53
N LEU A 250 1.73 19.80 -24.34
CA LEU A 250 2.35 19.70 -23.01
C LEU A 250 2.51 21.06 -22.31
N LYS A 251 2.70 22.16 -23.07
CA LYS A 251 2.69 23.52 -22.51
C LYS A 251 1.31 23.91 -21.98
N HIS A 252 0.25 23.46 -22.63
CA HIS A 252 -1.12 23.72 -22.20
C HIS A 252 -1.45 22.97 -20.91
N ILE A 253 -0.97 21.74 -20.76
CA ILE A 253 -1.11 20.96 -19.51
C ILE A 253 -0.38 21.65 -18.35
N ARG A 254 0.86 22.13 -18.56
CA ARG A 254 1.57 22.91 -17.53
C ARG A 254 0.84 24.20 -17.18
N ARG A 255 0.20 24.84 -18.15
CA ARG A 255 -0.62 26.03 -17.90
C ARG A 255 -1.88 25.69 -17.11
N LEU A 256 -2.54 24.56 -17.42
CA LEU A 256 -3.68 24.07 -16.66
C LEU A 256 -3.30 23.85 -15.20
N SER A 257 -2.27 23.03 -14.94
CA SER A 257 -1.75 22.77 -13.58
C SER A 257 -1.46 24.05 -12.80
N LYS A 258 -0.79 25.04 -13.42
CA LYS A 258 -0.51 26.33 -12.76
C LYS A 258 -1.79 27.09 -12.38
N ILE A 259 -2.80 27.06 -13.23
CA ILE A 259 -4.07 27.77 -12.99
C ILE A 259 -4.86 27.08 -11.89
N THR A 260 -5.00 25.75 -11.94
CA THR A 260 -5.75 24.97 -10.97
C THR A 260 -5.06 24.96 -9.60
N ALA A 261 -3.73 24.87 -9.56
CA ALA A 261 -2.95 25.08 -8.35
C ALA A 261 -3.15 26.48 -7.75
N LYS A 262 -3.21 27.53 -8.58
CA LYS A 262 -3.52 28.90 -8.12
C LYS A 262 -4.92 28.98 -7.50
N ILE A 263 -5.90 28.28 -8.06
CA ILE A 263 -7.25 28.20 -7.48
C ILE A 263 -7.20 27.56 -6.09
N LEU A 264 -6.58 26.39 -5.95
CA LEU A 264 -6.43 25.68 -4.67
C LEU A 264 -5.69 26.53 -3.64
N LEU A 265 -4.49 27.00 -3.96
CA LEU A 265 -3.64 27.76 -3.03
C LEU A 265 -4.22 29.12 -2.64
N SER A 266 -5.15 29.65 -3.43
CA SER A 266 -5.88 30.87 -3.08
C SER A 266 -7.15 30.63 -2.27
N ASN A 267 -7.43 29.38 -1.89
CA ASN A 267 -8.69 28.97 -1.30
C ASN A 267 -9.89 29.40 -2.18
N PHE A 268 -9.84 29.04 -3.47
CA PHE A 268 -10.89 29.31 -4.45
C PHE A 268 -11.29 30.80 -4.57
N ASN A 269 -10.34 31.73 -4.38
CA ASN A 269 -10.59 33.17 -4.51
C ASN A 269 -10.15 33.75 -5.86
N VAL A 270 -9.14 33.16 -6.51
CA VAL A 270 -8.61 33.64 -7.81
C VAL A 270 -8.34 32.48 -8.78
N GLY A 271 -8.05 32.79 -10.06
CA GLY A 271 -7.66 31.79 -11.08
C GLY A 271 -8.79 31.34 -12.01
N PHE A 272 -10.06 31.61 -11.65
CA PHE A 272 -11.22 31.22 -12.46
C PHE A 272 -11.26 31.84 -13.85
N VAL A 273 -10.89 33.11 -13.99
CA VAL A 273 -10.92 33.83 -15.28
C VAL A 273 -9.88 33.23 -16.22
N GLU A 274 -8.70 32.92 -15.70
CA GLU A 274 -7.63 32.25 -16.44
C GLU A 274 -8.04 30.84 -16.86
N LEU A 275 -8.72 30.08 -15.98
CA LEU A 275 -9.22 28.74 -16.30
C LEU A 275 -10.28 28.80 -17.40
N GLU A 276 -11.23 29.72 -17.30
CA GLU A 276 -12.27 29.90 -18.31
C GLU A 276 -11.70 30.37 -19.66
N SER A 277 -10.66 31.20 -19.64
CA SER A 277 -9.91 31.55 -20.86
C SER A 277 -9.26 30.32 -21.48
N LEU A 278 -8.63 29.46 -20.68
CA LEU A 278 -8.01 28.22 -21.17
C LEU A 278 -9.07 27.25 -21.72
N ARG A 279 -10.23 27.09 -21.07
CA ARG A 279 -11.34 26.27 -21.59
C ARG A 279 -11.79 26.73 -22.97
N LYS A 280 -11.95 28.05 -23.18
CA LYS A 280 -12.33 28.61 -24.48
C LYS A 280 -11.28 28.35 -25.56
N GLU A 281 -10.00 28.53 -25.21
CA GLU A 281 -8.87 28.25 -26.10
C GLU A 281 -8.82 26.78 -26.54
N LEU A 282 -9.11 25.84 -25.62
CA LEU A 282 -9.03 24.40 -25.87
C LEU A 282 -10.36 23.74 -26.21
N LYS A 283 -11.44 24.50 -26.38
CA LYS A 283 -12.80 23.97 -26.57
C LYS A 283 -12.92 22.94 -27.71
N LEU A 284 -12.15 23.12 -28.79
CA LEU A 284 -12.18 22.26 -29.97
C LEU A 284 -11.06 21.21 -30.00
N GLN A 285 -10.38 21.00 -28.87
CA GLN A 285 -9.23 20.11 -28.76
C GLN A 285 -9.63 18.87 -27.94
N PRO A 286 -9.98 17.72 -28.56
CA PRO A 286 -10.53 16.58 -27.83
C PRO A 286 -9.59 15.98 -26.79
N TRP A 287 -8.28 16.03 -27.05
CA TRP A 287 -7.23 15.44 -26.21
C TRP A 287 -7.23 15.96 -24.76
N ILE A 288 -7.71 17.18 -24.49
CA ILE A 288 -7.70 17.70 -23.11
C ILE A 288 -8.70 16.98 -22.21
N ASN A 289 -9.74 16.37 -22.79
CA ASN A 289 -10.78 15.68 -22.03
C ASN A 289 -10.34 14.31 -21.52
N SER A 290 -9.25 13.75 -22.06
CA SER A 290 -8.62 12.49 -21.62
C SER A 290 -7.46 12.70 -20.65
N ILE A 291 -7.13 13.95 -20.30
CA ILE A 291 -6.15 14.27 -19.26
C ILE A 291 -6.90 14.47 -17.93
N ASN A 292 -6.52 13.73 -16.89
CA ASN A 292 -7.17 13.75 -15.58
C ASN A 292 -6.29 14.43 -14.53
N GLY A 293 -5.10 13.88 -14.29
CA GLY A 293 -4.37 14.13 -13.03
C GLY A 293 -5.23 13.78 -11.80
N GLU A 294 -4.83 14.34 -10.65
CA GLU A 294 -5.55 14.17 -9.38
C GLU A 294 -6.81 15.05 -9.31
N TYR A 295 -6.73 16.29 -9.80
CA TYR A 295 -7.85 17.24 -9.72
C TYR A 295 -7.93 18.16 -10.94
N SER A 296 -6.83 18.42 -11.64
CA SER A 296 -6.77 19.46 -12.66
C SER A 296 -7.72 19.21 -13.84
N GLY A 297 -7.79 17.97 -14.33
CA GLY A 297 -8.68 17.59 -15.43
C GLY A 297 -10.15 17.67 -15.02
N ALA A 298 -10.49 17.21 -13.81
CA ALA A 298 -11.84 17.33 -13.27
C ALA A 298 -12.25 18.81 -13.10
N MET A 299 -11.35 19.65 -12.58
CA MET A 299 -11.55 21.09 -12.45
C MET A 299 -11.71 21.77 -13.82
N PHE A 300 -10.93 21.36 -14.83
CA PHE A 300 -11.07 21.85 -16.20
C PHE A 300 -12.43 21.51 -16.80
N ARG A 301 -12.96 20.31 -16.56
CA ARG A 301 -14.25 19.86 -17.08
C ARG A 301 -15.46 20.42 -16.32
N MET A 302 -15.29 20.82 -15.07
CA MET A 302 -16.35 21.46 -14.27
C MET A 302 -16.70 22.85 -14.83
N SER A 303 -17.98 23.22 -14.85
CA SER A 303 -18.40 24.55 -15.31
C SER A 303 -17.86 25.65 -14.38
N ASP A 304 -17.57 26.86 -14.89
CA ASP A 304 -17.13 27.99 -14.03
C ASP A 304 -18.13 28.29 -12.90
N LYS A 305 -19.44 28.22 -13.23
CA LYS A 305 -20.52 28.41 -12.25
C LYS A 305 -20.46 27.38 -11.13
N ASP A 306 -20.29 26.09 -11.45
CA ASP A 306 -20.22 25.04 -10.44
C ASP A 306 -18.89 25.10 -9.67
N LEU A 307 -17.78 25.35 -10.34
CA LEU A 307 -16.48 25.45 -9.69
C LEU A 307 -16.46 26.58 -8.64
N ARG A 308 -17.08 27.72 -8.92
CA ARG A 308 -17.24 28.81 -7.94
C ARG A 308 -18.19 28.46 -6.80
N ARG A 309 -19.20 27.65 -7.07
CA ARG A 309 -20.27 27.32 -6.11
C ARG A 309 -19.89 26.18 -5.17
N ILE A 310 -19.25 25.13 -5.68
CA ILE A 310 -18.97 23.88 -4.97
C ILE A 310 -17.51 23.44 -5.04
N GLY A 311 -16.64 24.16 -5.77
CA GLY A 311 -15.26 23.74 -6.00
C GLY A 311 -14.47 23.48 -4.74
N HIS A 312 -14.52 24.40 -3.77
CA HIS A 312 -13.84 24.22 -2.48
C HIS A 312 -14.30 22.94 -1.76
N ALA A 313 -15.61 22.75 -1.59
CA ALA A 313 -16.15 21.57 -0.92
C ALA A 313 -15.94 20.25 -1.70
N TYR A 314 -15.64 20.33 -2.99
CA TYR A 314 -15.43 19.16 -3.84
C TYR A 314 -13.96 18.75 -3.94
N PHE A 315 -13.07 19.73 -4.11
CA PHE A 315 -11.64 19.48 -4.37
C PHE A 315 -10.75 19.72 -3.15
N ASP A 316 -11.15 20.51 -2.17
CA ASP A 316 -10.34 20.87 -0.99
C ASP A 316 -11.12 20.66 0.31
N ASN A 317 -11.55 19.41 0.53
CA ASN A 317 -12.42 19.01 1.64
C ASN A 317 -11.78 18.02 2.62
N LEU A 318 -10.49 17.73 2.44
CA LEU A 318 -9.71 16.78 3.25
C LEU A 318 -8.51 17.44 3.93
N GLU A 319 -8.45 18.78 3.96
CA GLU A 319 -7.38 19.54 4.62
C GLU A 319 -5.97 19.16 4.12
N LEU A 320 -5.87 18.84 2.84
CA LEU A 320 -4.61 18.43 2.22
C LEU A 320 -3.63 19.61 2.18
N ILE A 321 -2.36 19.35 2.47
CA ILE A 321 -1.31 20.36 2.35
C ILE A 321 -0.81 20.37 0.90
N TRP A 322 -1.51 21.10 0.03
CA TRP A 322 -1.29 21.08 -1.43
C TRP A 322 0.13 21.39 -1.90
N ASN A 323 0.83 22.29 -1.21
CA ASN A 323 2.22 22.65 -1.51
C ASN A 323 3.17 22.18 -0.39
N TYR A 324 3.03 20.91 0.01
CA TYR A 324 3.87 20.30 1.02
C TYR A 324 5.34 20.14 0.57
N GLU A 325 6.28 20.50 1.45
CA GLU A 325 7.71 20.58 1.17
C GLU A 325 8.48 19.40 1.78
N SER A 326 8.31 18.19 1.22
CA SER A 326 8.88 16.94 1.72
C SER A 326 10.40 16.99 1.96
N MET A 327 11.13 17.64 1.06
CA MET A 327 12.59 17.73 1.15
C MET A 327 13.06 18.54 2.37
N SER A 328 12.25 19.48 2.87
CA SER A 328 12.57 20.23 4.08
C SER A 328 12.49 19.37 5.35
N VAL A 329 11.64 18.34 5.33
CA VAL A 329 11.54 17.34 6.40
C VAL A 329 12.65 16.31 6.26
N LEU A 330 12.81 15.71 5.07
CA LEU A 330 13.79 14.64 4.81
C LEU A 330 15.24 15.08 5.10
N LYS A 331 15.59 16.33 4.81
CA LYS A 331 16.92 16.90 5.11
C LYS A 331 17.26 16.94 6.61
N LYS A 332 16.27 16.91 7.51
CA LYS A 332 16.46 16.96 8.97
C LYS A 332 16.67 15.57 9.57
N LEU A 333 16.32 14.52 8.84
CA LEU A 333 16.35 13.15 9.34
C LEU A 333 17.73 12.52 9.11
N GLN A 334 18.30 11.98 10.19
CA GLN A 334 19.62 11.32 10.19
C GLN A 334 19.53 9.80 10.35
N VAL A 335 18.31 9.26 10.45
CA VAL A 335 18.07 7.82 10.58
C VAL A 335 18.20 7.14 9.22
N PRO A 336 18.53 5.83 9.18
CA PRO A 336 18.41 5.02 7.97
C PRO A 336 17.02 5.11 7.34
N ILE A 337 16.98 5.32 6.03
CA ILE A 337 15.74 5.38 5.25
C ILE A 337 15.82 4.36 4.12
N LEU A 338 14.85 3.46 4.04
CA LEU A 338 14.62 2.63 2.85
C LEU A 338 13.49 3.25 2.03
N TRP A 339 13.78 3.66 0.80
CA TRP A 339 12.78 4.13 -0.15
C TRP A 339 12.61 3.13 -1.28
N ILE A 340 11.41 2.57 -1.42
CA ILE A 340 11.07 1.56 -2.42
C ILE A 340 10.13 2.20 -3.45
N VAL A 341 10.52 2.18 -4.73
CA VAL A 341 9.85 2.86 -5.83
C VAL A 341 9.23 1.84 -6.79
N ALA A 342 7.99 2.08 -7.24
CA ALA A 342 7.35 1.35 -8.33
C ALA A 342 7.73 2.00 -9.65
N GLU A 343 8.42 1.29 -10.55
CA GLU A 343 8.96 1.91 -11.77
C GLU A 343 7.88 2.50 -12.68
N LYS A 344 6.71 1.87 -12.77
CA LYS A 344 5.65 2.22 -13.70
C LYS A 344 4.42 2.80 -13.00
N ASP A 345 4.63 3.37 -11.81
CA ASP A 345 3.60 3.98 -10.97
C ASP A 345 2.89 5.11 -11.73
N ARG A 346 1.60 4.91 -12.02
CA ARG A 346 0.77 5.92 -12.71
C ARG A 346 0.17 6.95 -11.75
N GLU A 347 0.11 6.64 -10.46
CA GLU A 347 -0.39 7.55 -9.42
C GLU A 347 0.76 8.43 -8.91
N ALA A 348 1.97 7.89 -8.79
CA ALA A 348 3.15 8.64 -8.37
C ALA A 348 4.32 8.50 -9.36
N PRO A 349 4.28 9.16 -10.53
CA PRO A 349 5.34 9.08 -11.53
C PRO A 349 6.73 9.37 -10.93
N ILE A 350 7.69 8.51 -11.27
CA ILE A 350 8.90 8.34 -10.45
C ILE A 350 9.96 9.42 -10.64
N GLU A 351 9.96 10.13 -11.76
CA GLU A 351 11.10 10.94 -12.21
C GLU A 351 11.48 12.01 -11.19
N ARG A 352 10.49 12.75 -10.67
CA ARG A 352 10.70 13.77 -9.64
C ARG A 352 11.15 13.17 -8.31
N THR A 353 10.56 12.04 -7.93
CA THR A 353 10.93 11.31 -6.72
C THR A 353 12.39 10.85 -6.80
N LEU A 354 12.81 10.24 -7.90
CA LEU A 354 14.19 9.83 -8.11
C LEU A 354 15.15 11.01 -8.11
N GLN A 355 14.81 12.13 -8.76
CA GLN A 355 15.64 13.35 -8.72
C GLN A 355 15.81 13.90 -7.30
N SER A 356 14.76 13.84 -6.48
CA SER A 356 14.80 14.28 -5.10
C SER A 356 15.61 13.33 -4.22
N LEU A 357 15.44 12.02 -4.39
CA LEU A 357 16.23 10.99 -3.72
C LEU A 357 17.71 11.06 -4.07
N ARG A 358 18.07 11.36 -5.32
CA ARG A 358 19.46 11.66 -5.74
C ARG A 358 20.07 12.77 -4.91
N THR A 359 19.30 13.83 -4.70
CA THR A 359 19.73 14.99 -3.92
C THR A 359 19.86 14.63 -2.44
N LEU A 360 18.90 13.88 -1.90
CA LEU A 360 18.93 13.41 -0.51
C LEU A 360 20.11 12.46 -0.23
N LYS A 361 20.42 11.54 -1.15
CA LYS A 361 21.53 10.59 -1.02
C LYS A 361 22.89 11.28 -0.87
N LYS A 362 23.06 12.49 -1.41
CA LYS A 362 24.30 13.28 -1.27
C LYS A 362 24.56 13.75 0.17
N ILE A 363 23.52 13.86 0.99
CA ILE A 363 23.60 14.38 2.36
C ILE A 363 23.20 13.34 3.42
N ASN A 364 22.50 12.28 3.03
CA ASN A 364 22.17 11.14 3.87
C ASN A 364 22.74 9.86 3.25
N SER A 365 23.91 9.44 3.72
CA SER A 365 24.58 8.22 3.24
C SER A 365 23.79 6.94 3.56
N THR A 366 22.94 6.98 4.59
CA THR A 366 22.11 5.85 5.07
C THR A 366 20.78 5.69 4.33
N LEU A 367 20.51 6.51 3.30
CA LEU A 367 19.37 6.35 2.41
C LEU A 367 19.60 5.18 1.45
N HIS A 368 18.78 4.14 1.49
CA HIS A 368 18.79 3.04 0.52
C HIS A 368 17.59 3.21 -0.41
N VAL A 369 17.81 3.09 -1.73
CA VAL A 369 16.76 3.23 -2.74
C VAL A 369 16.68 1.97 -3.57
N TYR A 370 15.51 1.36 -3.64
CA TYR A 370 15.21 0.21 -4.48
C TYR A 370 14.12 0.56 -5.49
N ILE A 371 14.30 0.15 -6.73
CA ILE A 371 13.26 0.20 -7.76
C ILE A 371 12.80 -1.22 -8.03
N PHE A 372 11.48 -1.43 -7.99
CA PHE A 372 10.87 -2.64 -8.52
C PHE A 372 10.43 -2.40 -9.97
N PRO A 373 11.06 -3.06 -10.96
CA PRO A 373 10.71 -2.88 -12.36
C PRO A 373 9.32 -3.41 -12.66
N ASP A 374 8.66 -2.86 -13.68
CA ASP A 374 7.36 -3.32 -14.17
C ASP A 374 6.27 -3.41 -13.08
N THR A 375 6.34 -2.53 -12.08
CA THR A 375 5.34 -2.43 -11.01
C THR A 375 4.62 -1.08 -11.04
N ASP A 376 3.32 -1.13 -10.80
CA ASP A 376 2.45 0.04 -10.63
C ASP A 376 2.33 0.40 -9.13
N HIS A 377 1.52 1.41 -8.83
CA HIS A 377 1.21 1.84 -7.47
C HIS A 377 0.84 0.65 -6.58
N GLY A 378 1.30 0.65 -5.33
CA GLY A 378 1.12 -0.49 -4.42
C GLY A 378 2.11 -1.65 -4.61
N MET A 379 3.15 -1.47 -5.44
CA MET A 379 4.09 -2.52 -5.89
C MET A 379 3.40 -3.64 -6.65
N TYR A 380 2.30 -3.36 -7.36
CA TYR A 380 1.63 -4.40 -8.11
C TYR A 380 2.34 -4.66 -9.43
N GLU A 381 2.78 -5.89 -9.66
CA GLU A 381 2.98 -6.35 -11.03
C GLU A 381 1.61 -6.43 -11.71
N TYR A 382 1.56 -6.12 -13.01
CA TYR A 382 0.29 -6.01 -13.72
C TYR A 382 0.34 -6.66 -15.11
N LYS A 383 -0.85 -6.99 -15.62
CA LYS A 383 -1.08 -7.21 -17.05
C LYS A 383 -1.79 -5.98 -17.60
N GLU A 384 -1.17 -5.34 -18.60
CA GLU A 384 -1.80 -4.24 -19.33
C GLU A 384 -2.66 -4.79 -20.47
N GLN A 385 -3.88 -4.26 -20.59
CA GLN A 385 -4.84 -4.59 -21.64
C GLN A 385 -4.66 -3.65 -22.84
N PRO A 386 -5.20 -3.98 -24.03
CA PRO A 386 -5.08 -3.13 -25.22
C PRO A 386 -5.66 -1.71 -25.06
N ASP A 387 -6.61 -1.52 -24.14
CA ASP A 387 -7.20 -0.22 -23.82
C ASP A 387 -6.37 0.61 -22.81
N GLY A 388 -5.20 0.09 -22.39
CA GLY A 388 -4.31 0.71 -21.42
C GLY A 388 -4.67 0.43 -19.97
N SER A 389 -5.80 -0.21 -19.68
CA SER A 389 -6.16 -0.60 -18.31
C SER A 389 -5.21 -1.69 -17.78
N ARG A 390 -4.99 -1.71 -16.46
CA ARG A 390 -4.08 -2.66 -15.80
C ARG A 390 -4.85 -3.56 -14.85
N THR A 391 -4.50 -4.85 -14.87
CA THR A 391 -5.00 -5.83 -13.90
C THR A 391 -3.85 -6.31 -13.05
N ASN A 392 -3.93 -6.09 -11.74
CA ASN A 392 -2.90 -6.53 -10.80
C ASN A 392 -2.82 -8.06 -10.76
N ILE A 393 -1.61 -8.60 -10.90
CA ILE A 393 -1.36 -10.04 -10.90
C ILE A 393 -0.77 -10.54 -9.59
N ARG A 394 0.07 -9.74 -8.94
CA ARG A 394 0.67 -9.99 -7.62
C ARG A 394 1.27 -8.70 -7.07
N VAL A 395 1.50 -8.65 -5.76
CA VAL A 395 2.50 -7.71 -5.21
C VAL A 395 3.88 -8.21 -5.64
N ALA A 396 4.80 -7.32 -5.96
CA ALA A 396 6.09 -7.67 -6.52
C ALA A 396 6.85 -8.69 -5.67
N ASN A 397 7.33 -9.76 -6.30
CA ASN A 397 8.07 -10.78 -5.57
C ASN A 397 9.37 -10.19 -5.00
N GLY A 398 9.62 -10.44 -3.71
CA GLY A 398 10.77 -9.91 -2.99
C GLY A 398 10.50 -8.59 -2.26
N TYR A 399 9.41 -7.89 -2.53
CA TYR A 399 9.06 -6.64 -1.85
C TYR A 399 8.95 -6.80 -0.32
N PHE A 400 8.13 -7.75 0.15
CA PHE A 400 7.97 -7.99 1.59
C PHE A 400 9.25 -8.51 2.26
N ARG A 401 10.05 -9.32 1.53
CA ARG A 401 11.36 -9.79 1.99
C ARG A 401 12.35 -8.66 2.14
N LEU A 402 12.42 -7.76 1.17
CA LEU A 402 13.31 -6.60 1.24
C LEU A 402 13.01 -5.78 2.49
N ILE A 403 11.73 -5.44 2.72
CA ILE A 403 11.32 -4.69 3.90
C ILE A 403 11.75 -5.43 5.17
N ALA A 404 11.37 -6.70 5.29
CA ALA A 404 11.61 -7.44 6.51
C ALA A 404 13.11 -7.66 6.79
N GLU A 405 13.89 -7.99 5.76
CA GLU A 405 15.32 -8.27 5.89
C GLU A 405 16.13 -7.00 6.11
N TRP A 406 15.73 -5.88 5.50
CA TRP A 406 16.34 -4.57 5.75
C TRP A 406 16.07 -4.08 7.18
N ILE A 407 14.83 -4.23 7.67
CA ILE A 407 14.49 -3.91 9.07
C ILE A 407 15.31 -4.78 10.03
N ASN A 408 15.46 -6.07 9.72
CA ASN A 408 16.26 -7.00 10.52
C ASN A 408 17.79 -6.85 10.33
N GLU A 409 18.23 -5.88 9.52
CA GLU A 409 19.65 -5.56 9.28
C GLU A 409 20.45 -6.75 8.69
N LYS A 410 19.85 -7.52 7.78
CA LYS A 410 20.62 -8.49 7.00
C LYS A 410 21.60 -7.76 6.08
N GLU A 411 22.84 -8.25 5.99
CA GLU A 411 23.90 -7.63 5.18
C GLU A 411 23.52 -7.46 3.70
N GLN A 412 22.77 -8.42 3.14
CA GLN A 412 22.28 -8.40 1.77
C GLN A 412 20.77 -8.72 1.73
N PRO A 413 19.90 -7.71 1.91
CA PRO A 413 18.46 -7.90 1.86
C PRO A 413 17.99 -8.38 0.49
N TYR A 414 17.15 -9.41 0.45
CA TYR A 414 16.58 -9.95 -0.78
C TYR A 414 15.54 -8.98 -1.36
N SER A 415 15.79 -8.53 -2.59
CA SER A 415 14.87 -7.65 -3.32
C SER A 415 14.13 -8.34 -4.47
N GLY A 416 14.34 -9.64 -4.70
CA GLY A 416 13.76 -10.34 -5.85
C GLY A 416 14.17 -9.67 -7.15
N ASN A 417 13.19 -9.18 -7.92
CA ASN A 417 13.42 -8.45 -9.17
C ASN A 417 13.77 -6.97 -8.94
N GLY A 418 13.58 -6.46 -7.72
CA GLY A 418 13.98 -5.11 -7.38
C GLY A 418 15.49 -4.95 -7.39
N PHE A 419 15.97 -3.80 -7.83
CA PHE A 419 17.39 -3.47 -7.86
C PHE A 419 17.68 -2.20 -7.08
N VAL A 420 18.86 -2.15 -6.49
CA VAL A 420 19.32 -1.03 -5.67
C VAL A 420 19.95 0.07 -6.55
N ILE A 421 19.68 1.32 -6.20
CA ILE A 421 20.37 2.48 -6.76
C ILE A 421 21.44 2.95 -5.77
N ASP A 422 22.59 2.28 -5.80
CA ASP A 422 23.66 2.51 -4.81
C ASP A 422 24.53 3.74 -5.07
N SER A 423 24.55 4.26 -6.31
CA SER A 423 25.39 5.40 -6.65
C SER A 423 24.59 6.52 -7.30
N VAL A 424 25.00 7.76 -7.03
CA VAL A 424 24.48 8.98 -7.68
C VAL A 424 24.57 8.87 -9.22
N ASN A 425 25.46 8.03 -9.74
CA ASN A 425 25.67 7.81 -11.17
C ASN A 425 24.76 6.74 -11.80
N ARG A 426 24.15 5.86 -11.00
CA ARG A 426 23.16 4.86 -11.48
C ARG A 426 21.73 5.39 -11.49
N PHE A 427 21.59 6.63 -11.07
CA PHE A 427 20.35 7.23 -10.71
C PHE A 427 19.72 7.84 -11.95
#